data_AF-A0A7C5UGQ8-F1
#
_entry.id   AF-A0A7C5UGQ8-F1
#
_cell.length_a   1.000
_cell.length_b   1.000
_cell.length_c   1.000
_cell.angle_alpha   90.00
_cell.angle_beta   90.00
_cell.angle_gamma   90.00
#
_symmetry.space_group_name_H-M   'P 1'
#
loop_
_entity.id
_entity.type
_entity.pdbx_description
1 polymer ?
#
loop_
_entity_poly.entity_id
_entity_poly.type
_entity_poly.pdbx_seq_one_letter_code
_entity_poly.pdbx_strand_id
1 'polypeptide(L)'
;MWKPQTKEAILREVRIREWRKHVGETFIGALKWLLTNSLKGIVATLRWLRWQSAKVACDLEGSRLLSQRYDKLLRLGETVYAMYRAGEISWQGIEPLCQELEEIDRKLDAAKILPLQVLPYEPESEQTLQISASASQ
;
A
#
# COMPACT_ATOMS: atom_id res chain seq x y z
N MET A 1 -24.38 46.75 49.37
CA MET A 1 -24.25 48.06 48.70
C MET A 1 -23.87 47.81 47.24
N TRP A 2 -24.81 48.00 46.32
CA TRP A 2 -24.50 48.01 44.89
C TRP A 2 -23.76 49.30 44.55
N LYS A 3 -22.53 49.20 44.03
CA LYS A 3 -21.81 50.36 43.49
C LYS A 3 -22.36 50.67 42.10
N PRO A 4 -22.66 51.95 41.77
CA PRO A 4 -23.07 52.30 40.42
C PRO A 4 -21.92 51.99 39.46
N GLN A 5 -22.09 50.98 38.61
CA GLN A 5 -21.15 50.69 37.53
C GLN A 5 -21.14 51.88 36.58
N THR A 6 -19.96 52.41 36.28
CA THR A 6 -19.78 53.44 35.25
C THR A 6 -20.25 52.89 33.91
N LYS A 7 -20.85 53.73 33.05
CA LYS A 7 -21.38 53.32 31.73
C LYS A 7 -20.37 52.50 30.91
N GLU A 8 -19.09 52.82 31.06
CA GLU A 8 -17.98 52.10 30.42
C GLU A 8 -17.83 50.65 30.86
N ALA A 9 -18.09 50.34 32.15
CA ALA A 9 -18.02 48.97 32.66
C ALA A 9 -19.13 48.10 32.04
N ILE A 10 -20.34 48.65 31.92
CA ILE A 10 -21.48 47.97 31.29
C ILE A 10 -21.21 47.72 29.80
N LEU A 11 -20.67 48.72 29.09
CA LEU A 11 -20.31 48.58 27.67
C LEU A 11 -19.20 47.55 27.44
N ARG A 12 -18.20 47.46 28.34
CA ARG A 12 -17.17 46.41 28.28
C ARG A 12 -17.77 45.03 28.48
N GLU A 13 -18.69 44.86 29.43
CA GLU A 13 -19.34 43.57 29.67
C GLU A 13 -20.19 43.11 28.47
N VAL A 14 -20.94 44.01 27.85
CA VAL A 14 -21.74 43.70 26.65
C VAL A 14 -20.82 43.28 25.51
N ARG A 15 -19.74 44.04 25.27
CA ARG A 15 -18.74 43.70 24.25
C ARG A 15 -18.08 42.34 24.49
N ILE A 16 -17.76 42.00 25.73
CA ILE A 16 -17.18 40.69 26.09
C ILE A 16 -18.18 39.55 25.86
N ARG A 17 -19.49 39.79 26.08
CA ARG A 17 -20.54 38.78 25.81
C ARG A 17 -20.75 38.56 24.31
N GLU A 18 -20.79 39.62 23.53
CA GLU A 18 -20.89 39.54 22.07
C GLU A 18 -19.67 38.88 21.45
N TRP A 19 -18.47 39.25 21.92
CA TRP A 19 -17.21 38.62 21.50
C TRP A 19 -17.20 37.13 21.84
N ARG A 20 -17.65 36.73 23.03
CA ARG A 20 -17.75 35.30 23.39
C ARG A 20 -18.73 34.51 22.51
N LYS A 21 -19.86 35.12 22.12
CA LYS A 21 -20.79 34.48 21.18
C LYS A 21 -20.12 34.26 19.81
N HIS A 22 -19.46 35.29 19.29
CA HIS A 22 -18.79 35.22 17.99
C HIS A 22 -17.60 34.25 17.96
N VAL A 23 -16.79 34.23 19.03
CA VAL A 23 -15.67 33.28 19.17
C VAL A 23 -16.19 31.85 19.39
N GLY A 24 -17.28 31.67 20.13
CA GLY A 24 -17.90 30.37 20.33
C GLY A 24 -18.39 29.75 19.01
N GLU A 25 -19.08 30.53 18.18
CA GLU A 25 -19.59 30.07 16.89
C GLU A 25 -18.47 29.71 15.91
N THR A 26 -17.44 30.55 15.82
CA THR A 26 -16.28 30.30 14.95
C THR A 26 -15.45 29.10 15.43
N PHE A 27 -15.28 28.92 16.75
CA PHE A 27 -14.57 27.78 17.31
C PHE A 27 -15.30 26.46 17.09
N ILE A 28 -16.63 26.43 17.27
CA ILE A 28 -17.44 25.24 17.00
C ILE A 28 -17.40 24.87 15.51
N GLY A 29 -17.45 25.87 14.62
CA GLY A 29 -17.31 25.68 13.18
C GLY A 29 -15.96 25.08 12.80
N ALA A 30 -14.87 25.66 13.31
CA ALA A 30 -13.52 25.18 13.09
C ALA A 30 -13.31 23.76 13.63
N LEU A 31 -13.83 23.47 14.84
CA LEU A 31 -13.71 22.16 15.47
C LEU A 31 -14.49 21.07 14.69
N LYS A 32 -15.71 21.39 14.23
CA LYS A 32 -16.48 20.48 13.36
C LYS A 32 -15.76 20.22 12.04
N TRP A 33 -15.17 21.26 11.44
CA TRP A 33 -14.39 21.10 10.22
C TRP A 33 -13.18 20.20 10.43
N LEU A 34 -12.42 20.43 11.51
CA LEU A 34 -11.26 19.61 11.87
C LEU A 34 -11.64 18.13 12.09
N LEU A 35 -12.69 17.87 12.87
CA LEU A 35 -13.17 16.52 13.14
C LEU A 35 -13.64 15.80 11.88
N THR A 36 -14.42 16.47 11.02
CA THR A 36 -14.90 15.86 9.78
C THR A 36 -13.77 15.58 8.79
N ASN A 37 -12.75 16.44 8.73
CA ASN A 37 -11.59 16.23 7.87
C ASN A 37 -10.69 15.09 8.39
N SER A 38 -10.46 15.03 9.71
CA SER A 38 -9.70 13.94 10.33
C SER A 38 -10.41 12.59 10.18
N LEU A 39 -11.74 12.51 10.39
CA LEU A 39 -12.48 11.26 10.20
C LEU A 39 -12.39 10.74 8.76
N LYS A 40 -12.48 11.62 7.76
CA LYS A 40 -12.33 11.23 6.35
C LYS A 40 -10.95 10.61 6.08
N GLY A 41 -9.90 11.23 6.63
CA GLY A 41 -8.54 10.71 6.55
C GLY A 41 -8.41 9.32 7.20
N ILE A 42 -8.95 9.14 8.39
CA ILE A 42 -8.90 7.86 9.13
C ILE A 42 -9.64 6.75 8.39
N VAL A 43 -10.81 7.04 7.81
CA VAL A 43 -11.57 6.03 7.04
C VAL A 43 -10.82 5.65 5.76
N ALA A 44 -10.20 6.62 5.08
CA ALA A 44 -9.39 6.35 3.90
C ALA A 44 -8.17 5.49 4.23
N THR A 45 -7.46 5.78 5.32
CA THR A 45 -6.29 4.99 5.73
C THR A 45 -6.68 3.59 6.19
N LEU A 46 -7.79 3.41 6.91
CA LEU A 46 -8.31 2.09 7.29
C LEU A 46 -8.72 1.25 6.07
N ARG A 47 -9.36 1.88 5.08
CA ARG A 47 -9.76 1.19 3.84
C ARG A 47 -8.54 0.78 3.01
N TRP A 48 -7.54 1.66 2.92
CA TRP A 48 -6.26 1.37 2.28
C TRP A 48 -5.52 0.23 2.99
N LEU A 49 -5.47 0.25 4.33
CA LEU A 49 -4.84 -0.80 5.13
C LEU A 49 -5.54 -2.16 4.92
N ARG A 50 -6.88 -2.17 4.89
CA ARG A 50 -7.65 -3.38 4.61
C ARG A 50 -7.36 -3.94 3.22
N TRP A 51 -7.26 -3.07 2.22
CA TRP A 51 -6.88 -3.48 0.86
C TRP A 51 -5.46 -4.07 0.80
N GLN A 52 -4.49 -3.43 1.45
CA GLN A 52 -3.13 -3.95 1.56
C GLN A 52 -3.10 -5.32 2.25
N SER A 53 -3.85 -5.50 3.34
CA SER A 53 -3.92 -6.78 4.04
C SER A 53 -4.48 -7.92 3.18
N ALA A 54 -5.49 -7.63 2.35
CA ALA A 54 -6.06 -8.60 1.42
C ALA A 54 -5.07 -8.97 0.30
N LYS A 55 -4.32 -7.98 -0.22
CA LYS A 55 -3.30 -8.20 -1.24
C LYS A 55 -2.17 -9.10 -0.72
N VAL A 56 -1.65 -8.81 0.48
CA VAL A 56 -0.59 -9.61 1.12
C VAL A 56 -1.05 -11.04 1.40
N ALA A 57 -2.31 -11.24 1.80
CA ALA A 57 -2.85 -12.59 2.01
C ALA A 57 -2.89 -13.40 0.70
N CYS A 58 -3.36 -12.80 -0.40
CA CYS A 58 -3.36 -13.45 -1.72
C CYS A 58 -1.94 -13.77 -2.20
N ASP A 59 -0.98 -12.87 -1.99
CA ASP A 59 0.43 -13.07 -2.38
C ASP A 59 1.08 -14.20 -1.55
N LEU A 60 0.72 -14.32 -0.26
CA LEU A 60 1.14 -15.43 0.61
C LEU A 60 0.53 -16.78 0.17
N GLU A 61 -0.74 -16.80 -0.23
CA GLU A 61 -1.36 -18.01 -0.76
C GLU A 61 -0.74 -18.43 -2.10
N GLY A 62 -0.49 -17.47 -2.99
CA GLY A 62 0.20 -17.70 -4.26
C GLY A 62 1.60 -18.26 -4.07
N SER A 63 2.39 -17.65 -3.18
CA SER A 63 3.74 -18.14 -2.86
C SER A 63 3.72 -19.53 -2.21
N ARG A 64 2.74 -19.83 -1.34
CA ARG A 64 2.56 -21.17 -0.74
C ARG A 64 2.25 -22.22 -1.81
N LEU A 65 1.38 -21.92 -2.77
CA LEU A 65 1.08 -22.83 -3.88
C LEU A 65 2.29 -23.05 -4.80
N LEU A 66 3.07 -22.01 -5.06
CA LEU A 66 4.32 -22.11 -5.84
C LEU A 66 5.36 -22.97 -5.11
N SER A 67 5.55 -22.77 -3.80
CA SER A 67 6.42 -23.61 -2.98
C SER A 67 5.98 -25.08 -2.99
N GLN A 68 4.69 -25.36 -2.85
CA GLN A 68 4.17 -26.74 -2.94
C GLN A 68 4.39 -27.36 -4.33
N ARG A 69 4.28 -26.56 -5.41
CA ARG A 69 4.60 -27.04 -6.76
C ARG A 69 6.09 -27.33 -6.91
N TYR A 70 6.95 -26.48 -6.36
CA TYR A 70 8.40 -26.67 -6.37
C TYR A 70 8.79 -27.96 -5.64
N ASP A 71 8.28 -28.19 -4.42
CA ASP A 71 8.57 -29.42 -3.67
C ASP A 71 8.14 -30.69 -4.42
N LYS A 72 7.00 -30.63 -5.13
CA LYS A 72 6.56 -31.75 -5.99
C LYS A 72 7.51 -31.96 -7.17
N LEU A 73 7.96 -30.89 -7.80
CA LEU A 73 8.91 -30.97 -8.92
C LEU A 73 10.25 -31.54 -8.45
N LEU A 74 10.72 -31.13 -7.28
CA LEU A 74 11.94 -31.63 -6.66
C LEU A 74 11.87 -33.14 -6.41
N ARG A 75 10.77 -33.62 -5.82
CA ARG A 75 10.54 -35.06 -5.61
C ARG A 75 10.50 -35.83 -6.92
N LEU A 76 9.89 -35.29 -7.96
CA LEU A 76 9.90 -35.90 -9.29
C LEU A 76 11.33 -35.99 -9.85
N GLY A 77 12.12 -34.92 -9.70
CA GLY A 77 13.54 -34.93 -10.06
C GLY A 77 14.33 -36.01 -9.32
N GLU A 78 14.13 -36.15 -8.00
CA GLU A 78 14.74 -37.21 -7.20
C GLU A 78 14.35 -38.61 -7.69
N THR A 79 13.08 -38.82 -8.06
CA THR A 79 12.63 -40.11 -8.62
C THR A 79 13.27 -40.42 -9.96
N VAL A 80 13.37 -39.42 -10.85
CA VAL A 80 14.03 -39.59 -12.17
C VAL A 80 15.52 -39.89 -12.00
N TYR A 81 16.18 -39.22 -11.06
CA TYR A 81 17.58 -39.50 -10.72
C TYR A 81 17.76 -40.92 -10.15
N ALA A 82 16.82 -41.39 -9.31
CA ALA A 82 16.84 -42.76 -8.81
C ALA A 82 16.67 -43.79 -9.96
N MET A 83 15.77 -43.53 -10.91
CA MET A 83 15.57 -44.37 -12.10
C MET A 83 16.81 -44.40 -13.01
N TYR A 84 17.49 -43.27 -13.18
CA TYR A 84 18.78 -43.21 -13.86
C TYR A 84 19.83 -44.11 -13.19
N ARG A 85 19.95 -43.99 -11.87
CA ARG A 85 20.90 -44.80 -11.08
C ARG A 85 20.57 -46.29 -11.13
N ALA A 86 19.29 -46.64 -11.23
CA ALA A 86 18.82 -48.01 -11.42
C ALA A 86 19.05 -48.53 -12.86
N GLY A 87 19.46 -47.67 -13.79
CA GLY A 87 19.68 -48.03 -15.20
C GLY A 87 18.40 -48.11 -16.04
N GLU A 88 17.27 -47.63 -15.50
CA GLU A 88 15.96 -47.65 -16.18
C GLU A 88 15.83 -46.54 -17.23
N ILE A 89 16.59 -45.45 -17.07
CA ILE A 89 16.58 -44.29 -17.97
C ILE A 89 18.01 -43.97 -18.40
N SER A 90 18.21 -43.64 -19.68
CA SER A 90 19.51 -43.26 -20.23
C SER A 90 19.84 -41.79 -19.95
N TRP A 91 21.14 -41.47 -19.87
CA TRP A 91 21.64 -40.11 -19.67
C TRP A 91 21.09 -39.12 -20.72
N GLN A 92 21.00 -39.57 -21.97
CA GLN A 92 20.49 -38.79 -23.10
C GLN A 92 19.03 -38.35 -22.93
N GLY A 93 18.23 -39.05 -22.11
CA GLY A 93 16.85 -38.66 -21.80
C GLY A 93 16.74 -37.66 -20.65
N ILE A 94 17.77 -37.54 -19.80
CA ILE A 94 17.73 -36.73 -18.57
C ILE A 94 18.52 -35.43 -18.73
N GLU A 95 19.63 -35.46 -19.46
CA GLU A 95 20.47 -34.30 -19.76
C GLU A 95 19.68 -33.06 -20.25
N PRO A 96 18.73 -33.15 -21.21
CA PRO A 96 17.96 -31.97 -21.62
C PRO A 96 17.07 -31.44 -20.50
N LEU A 97 16.49 -32.32 -19.67
CA LEU A 97 15.65 -31.92 -18.54
C LEU A 97 16.47 -31.19 -17.47
N CYS A 98 17.70 -31.61 -17.21
CA CYS A 98 18.61 -30.93 -16.30
C CYS A 98 19.01 -29.54 -16.81
N GLN A 99 19.26 -29.40 -18.12
CA GLN A 99 19.57 -28.10 -18.73
C GLN A 99 18.38 -27.13 -18.65
N GLU A 100 17.16 -27.61 -18.94
CA GLU A 100 15.94 -26.82 -18.79
C GLU A 100 15.71 -26.39 -17.33
N LEU A 101 15.94 -27.27 -16.36
CA LEU A 101 15.87 -26.96 -14.92
C LEU A 101 16.88 -25.89 -14.52
N GLU A 102 18.15 -26.00 -14.96
CA GLU A 102 19.17 -24.97 -14.69
C GLU A 102 18.81 -23.62 -15.30
N GLU A 103 18.21 -23.59 -16.50
CA GLU A 103 17.74 -22.34 -17.11
C GLU A 103 16.57 -21.72 -16.33
N ILE A 104 15.65 -22.55 -15.85
CA ILE A 104 14.52 -22.11 -15.03
C ILE A 104 15.03 -21.57 -13.68
N ASP A 105 15.98 -22.25 -13.04
CA ASP A 105 16.59 -21.80 -11.79
C ASP A 105 17.35 -20.48 -11.98
N ARG A 106 18.10 -20.32 -13.09
CA ARG A 106 18.74 -19.04 -13.42
C ARG A 106 17.73 -17.91 -13.65
N LYS A 107 16.59 -18.19 -14.30
CA LYS A 107 15.51 -17.22 -14.48
C LYS A 107 14.84 -16.87 -13.15
N LEU A 108 14.66 -17.84 -12.26
CA LEU A 108 14.11 -17.64 -10.92
C LEU A 108 15.07 -16.86 -10.03
N ASP A 109 16.36 -17.16 -10.04
CA ASP A 109 17.36 -16.42 -9.26
C ASP A 109 17.55 -15.01 -9.80
N ALA A 110 17.51 -14.80 -11.13
CA ALA A 110 17.44 -13.46 -11.71
C ALA A 110 16.18 -12.70 -11.27
N ALA A 111 15.04 -13.39 -11.15
CA ALA A 111 13.79 -12.82 -10.65
C ALA A 111 13.79 -12.57 -9.12
N LYS A 112 14.57 -13.32 -8.33
CA LYS A 112 14.81 -13.08 -6.89
C LYS A 112 15.82 -11.94 -6.65
N ILE A 113 16.77 -11.74 -7.57
CA ILE A 113 17.76 -10.65 -7.52
C ILE A 113 17.15 -9.32 -7.99
N LEU A 114 16.09 -9.35 -8.80
CA LEU A 114 15.11 -8.28 -8.73
C LEU A 114 14.55 -8.35 -7.32
N PRO A 115 14.84 -7.39 -6.43
CA PRO A 115 14.28 -7.47 -5.09
C PRO A 115 12.78 -7.61 -5.27
N LEU A 116 12.12 -8.28 -4.33
CA LEU A 116 10.72 -8.03 -4.02
C LEU A 116 10.55 -6.51 -3.88
N GLN A 117 10.43 -5.82 -5.01
CA GLN A 117 9.87 -4.49 -5.11
C GLN A 117 8.43 -4.78 -4.75
N VAL A 118 8.18 -4.65 -3.45
CA VAL A 118 7.09 -3.85 -2.95
C VAL A 118 7.09 -2.58 -3.80
N LEU A 119 6.60 -2.69 -5.02
CA LEU A 119 6.33 -1.57 -5.90
C LEU A 119 5.15 -0.88 -5.21
N PRO A 120 5.30 0.32 -4.63
CA PRO A 120 4.16 1.17 -4.52
C PRO A 120 3.76 1.43 -5.97
N TYR A 121 2.73 0.72 -6.42
CA TYR A 121 2.03 1.05 -7.64
C TYR A 121 1.46 2.46 -7.42
N GLU A 122 2.21 3.48 -7.86
CA GLU A 122 1.64 4.80 -8.07
C GLU A 122 0.55 4.65 -9.13
N PRO A 123 -0.69 5.06 -8.84
CA PRO A 123 -1.69 5.10 -9.89
C PRO A 123 -1.27 6.15 -10.91
N GLU A 124 -1.35 5.78 -12.18
CA GLU A 124 -1.32 6.70 -13.31
C GLU A 124 -2.28 7.87 -13.04
N SER A 125 -1.73 9.05 -12.73
CA SER A 125 -2.44 10.31 -12.87
C SER A 125 -2.29 10.76 -14.33
N GLU A 126 -3.30 10.43 -15.11
CA GLU A 126 -3.91 11.26 -16.14
C GLU A 126 -2.97 12.14 -17.00
N GLN A 127 -2.79 11.70 -18.25
CA GLN A 127 -2.58 12.60 -19.38
C GLN A 127 -3.62 13.73 -19.38
N THR A 128 -3.26 14.96 -18.99
CA THR A 128 -3.69 16.19 -19.66
C THR A 128 -2.95 17.42 -19.12
N LEU A 129 -2.59 18.34 -20.02
CA LEU A 129 -2.18 19.74 -19.80
C LEU A 129 -0.70 20.04 -19.46
N GLN A 130 0.24 19.76 -20.38
CA GLN A 130 1.34 20.68 -20.70
C GLN A 130 1.68 20.77 -22.20
N ILE A 131 0.72 20.44 -23.08
CA ILE A 131 0.67 21.06 -24.41
C ILE A 131 0.10 22.47 -24.22
N SER A 132 0.90 23.39 -23.67
CA SER A 132 0.72 24.86 -23.77
C SER A 132 1.65 25.60 -22.80
N ALA A 133 2.95 25.76 -23.10
CA ALA A 133 3.72 26.90 -22.55
C ALA A 133 5.13 27.15 -23.11
N SER A 134 5.84 26.19 -23.72
CA SER A 134 7.31 26.36 -23.84
C SER A 134 7.96 25.98 -25.17
N ALA A 135 7.21 25.88 -26.26
CA ALA A 135 7.79 25.78 -27.61
C ALA A 135 7.09 26.76 -28.56
N SER A 136 7.53 28.02 -28.53
CA SER A 136 7.67 28.95 -29.68
C SER A 136 7.79 30.40 -29.18
N GLN A 137 9.01 30.81 -28.85
CA GLN A 137 9.55 32.14 -29.16
C GLN A 137 11.00 31.96 -29.61
#